data_AF-A0AAE1TNS9-F1
#
_entry.id   AF-A0AAE1TNS9-F1
#
_cell.length_a   1.000
_cell.length_b   1.000
_cell.length_c   1.000
_cell.angle_alpha   90.00
_cell.angle_beta   90.00
_cell.angle_gamma   90.00
#
_symmetry.space_group_name_H-M   'P 1'
#
loop_
_entity.id
_entity.type
_entity.pdbx_description
1 polymer ?
#
loop_
_entity_poly.entity_id
_entity_poly.type
_entity_poly.pdbx_seq_one_letter_code
_entity_poly.pdbx_strand_id
1 'polypeptide(L)'
;MFVLVGLGRSVLRGRVLVTAPTTVTGATFTSLTSTHYKRWGLNHNNNNNNNNIRQASSLVTQVDLHPSQPMLKVEWKEGGTTIYPYLWLRDNCQCSQCYHPTTLSRLLSVSKLQPNMTPAQVKVSEGGNEIQVTWTDGHLTKYPTQWLQQQPFNTNNKQQQQQQLQHLQLPREHWGKELLKALPVTSFPELVREEEEGEGALLHLLTTLETIGLMLVKEVPKEEGQLQVLSRRVSSLLPTHYGDTFLVEDKVDANNLAYTTLTLDLHTDQPYIYDTPGVS
;
A
#
# COMPACT_ATOMS: atom_id res chain seq x y z
N MET A 1 -21.08 18.36 -12.49
CA MET A 1 -21.16 18.16 -11.03
C MET A 1 -19.86 17.52 -10.60
N PHE A 2 -19.41 17.77 -9.38
CA PHE A 2 -18.12 17.29 -8.90
C PHE A 2 -18.30 16.62 -7.54
N VAL A 3 -17.57 15.53 -7.31
CA VAL A 3 -17.42 14.90 -5.99
C VAL A 3 -15.98 15.15 -5.55
N LEU A 4 -15.80 15.66 -4.35
CA LEU A 4 -14.50 15.72 -3.70
C LEU A 4 -14.35 14.43 -2.89
N VAL A 5 -13.34 13.64 -3.19
CA VAL A 5 -13.00 12.45 -2.40
C VAL A 5 -11.80 12.81 -1.55
N GLY A 6 -11.87 12.57 -0.24
CA GLY A 6 -10.79 12.95 0.68
C GLY A 6 -10.54 11.96 1.81
N LEU A 7 -9.34 12.00 2.38
CA LEU A 7 -9.00 11.20 3.57
C LEU A 7 -9.53 11.86 4.85
N GLY A 8 -10.19 11.08 5.70
CA GLY A 8 -10.79 11.53 6.97
C GLY A 8 -9.84 11.57 8.18
N ARG A 9 -8.56 11.22 8.02
CA ARG A 9 -7.61 11.12 9.15
C ARG A 9 -6.82 12.42 9.37
N SER A 10 -7.08 13.11 10.48
CA SER A 10 -6.23 14.22 10.96
C SER A 10 -5.27 13.77 12.06
N VAL A 11 -3.96 13.91 11.82
CA VAL A 11 -2.94 14.10 12.88
C VAL A 11 -2.16 15.36 12.54
N LEU A 12 -2.73 16.53 12.84
CA LEU A 12 -1.99 17.79 12.80
C LEU A 12 -2.29 18.61 14.07
N ARG A 13 -1.31 18.64 14.97
CA ARG A 13 -1.20 19.66 16.03
C ARG A 13 -0.54 20.89 15.43
N GLY A 14 -1.31 21.92 15.12
CA GLY A 14 -0.79 23.21 14.71
C GLY A 14 -1.88 24.28 14.77
N ARG A 15 -1.71 25.27 15.64
CA ARG A 15 -2.59 26.45 15.70
C ARG A 15 -2.25 27.38 14.53
N VAL A 16 -3.21 27.66 13.67
CA VAL A 16 -3.17 28.80 12.75
C VAL A 16 -4.45 29.61 12.95
N LEU A 17 -4.28 30.92 13.11
CA LEU A 17 -5.30 31.91 13.39
C LEU A 17 -5.44 32.80 12.14
N VAL A 18 -6.66 33.30 11.88
CA VAL A 18 -7.00 34.58 11.19
C VAL A 18 -7.79 34.52 9.86
N THR A 19 -9.05 35.00 9.99
CA THR A 19 -9.96 35.86 9.17
C THR A 19 -10.53 35.48 7.79
N ALA A 20 -11.80 35.92 7.63
CA ALA A 20 -12.81 35.70 6.60
C ALA A 20 -12.56 36.37 5.22
N PRO A 21 -13.35 36.06 4.17
CA PRO A 21 -12.86 35.90 2.79
C PRO A 21 -13.08 37.11 1.87
N THR A 22 -12.28 37.17 0.81
CA THR A 22 -12.62 37.87 -0.45
C THR A 22 -12.72 36.88 -1.59
N THR A 23 -13.80 37.01 -2.36
CA THR A 23 -14.18 36.19 -3.53
C THR A 23 -13.17 36.29 -4.66
N VAL A 24 -12.80 35.15 -5.26
CA VAL A 24 -12.10 35.09 -6.54
C VAL A 24 -12.88 34.23 -7.51
N THR A 25 -13.53 34.88 -8.49
CA THR A 25 -14.11 34.26 -9.67
C THR A 25 -13.05 34.14 -10.77
N GLY A 26 -12.95 32.96 -11.39
CA GLY A 26 -12.21 32.73 -12.63
C GLY A 26 -10.92 31.92 -12.45
N ALA A 27 -11.03 30.60 -12.46
CA ALA A 27 -9.90 29.70 -12.68
C ALA A 27 -10.26 28.76 -13.84
N THR A 28 -9.48 28.83 -14.93
CA THR A 28 -9.54 27.91 -16.05
C THR A 28 -8.75 26.65 -15.68
N PHE A 29 -9.40 25.49 -15.75
CA PHE A 29 -8.78 24.19 -15.46
C PHE A 29 -8.46 23.49 -16.78
N THR A 30 -7.18 23.30 -17.06
CA THR A 30 -6.73 22.50 -18.21
C THR A 30 -6.91 21.01 -17.92
N SER A 31 -7.71 20.35 -18.75
CA SER A 31 -7.76 18.89 -18.85
C SER A 31 -6.43 18.37 -19.40
N LEU A 32 -5.72 17.53 -18.64
CA LEU A 32 -4.58 16.79 -19.16
C LEU A 32 -5.10 15.52 -19.82
N THR A 33 -4.89 15.39 -21.13
CA THR A 33 -5.28 14.20 -21.90
C THR A 33 -4.30 13.04 -21.65
N SER A 34 -4.80 11.83 -21.91
CA SER A 34 -4.22 10.48 -21.81
C SER A 34 -2.70 10.31 -22.03
N THR A 35 -1.99 11.21 -22.71
CA THR A 35 -0.57 11.06 -23.04
C THR A 35 0.41 11.39 -21.90
N HIS A 36 -0.04 11.86 -20.73
CA HIS A 36 0.84 12.25 -19.61
C HIS A 36 1.04 11.21 -18.50
N TYR A 37 0.30 10.10 -18.49
CA TYR A 37 0.55 9.00 -17.53
C TYR A 37 1.85 8.24 -17.78
N LYS A 38 2.54 8.48 -18.92
CA LYS A 38 3.87 7.92 -19.21
C LYS A 38 5.00 8.46 -18.33
N ARG A 39 4.77 9.48 -17.50
CA ARG A 39 5.80 10.08 -16.63
C ARG A 39 6.08 9.28 -15.35
N TRP A 40 5.18 8.38 -14.97
CA TRP A 40 5.43 7.36 -13.95
C TRP A 40 5.59 6.03 -14.67
N GLY A 41 6.84 5.67 -14.98
CA GLY A 41 7.20 4.51 -15.78
C GLY A 41 6.86 3.17 -15.12
N LEU A 42 5.58 2.79 -15.16
CA LEU A 42 5.10 1.44 -14.93
C LEU A 42 4.52 0.91 -16.24
N ASN A 43 5.41 0.37 -17.08
CA ASN A 43 5.02 -0.43 -18.25
C ASN A 43 4.08 -1.54 -17.79
N HIS A 44 2.81 -1.47 -18.18
CA HIS A 44 1.93 -2.63 -18.15
C HIS A 44 2.26 -3.48 -19.38
N ASN A 45 3.13 -4.47 -19.16
CA ASN A 45 3.27 -5.58 -20.07
C ASN A 45 2.69 -6.80 -19.36
N ASN A 46 1.40 -7.04 -19.60
CA ASN A 46 0.75 -8.28 -19.19
C ASN A 46 1.15 -9.36 -20.19
N ASN A 47 2.39 -9.81 -20.06
CA ASN A 47 2.91 -11.02 -20.63
C ASN A 47 4.18 -11.34 -19.85
N ASN A 48 4.24 -12.55 -19.29
CA ASN A 48 5.44 -13.24 -18.84
C ASN A 48 6.72 -12.54 -19.31
N ASN A 49 7.37 -11.74 -18.46
CA ASN A 49 8.80 -11.49 -18.52
C ASN A 49 9.28 -10.61 -17.35
N ASN A 50 10.35 -11.11 -16.75
CA ASN A 50 11.28 -10.46 -15.85
C ASN A 50 11.63 -9.00 -16.22
N ASN A 51 12.01 -8.26 -15.17
CA ASN A 51 12.91 -7.10 -15.11
C ASN A 51 12.35 -5.70 -15.42
N ASN A 52 12.27 -4.85 -14.38
CA ASN A 52 12.96 -3.54 -14.35
C ASN A 52 12.85 -2.77 -13.00
N ILE A 53 12.97 -3.47 -11.88
CA ILE A 53 13.93 -2.97 -10.88
C ILE A 53 15.29 -3.39 -11.45
N ARG A 54 16.36 -2.63 -11.26
CA ARG A 54 17.70 -3.22 -11.39
C ARG A 54 17.85 -4.27 -10.28
N GLN A 55 17.18 -5.41 -10.43
CA GLN A 55 17.39 -6.63 -9.66
C GLN A 55 18.68 -7.19 -10.22
N ALA A 56 19.77 -6.63 -9.71
CA ALA A 56 21.02 -7.32 -9.72
C ALA A 56 20.74 -8.64 -8.96
N SER A 57 20.66 -9.74 -9.69
CA SER A 57 20.41 -11.08 -9.14
C SER A 57 21.66 -11.45 -8.35
N SER A 58 21.77 -10.93 -7.13
CA SER A 58 22.95 -11.12 -6.32
C SER A 58 22.95 -12.55 -5.82
N LEU A 59 23.80 -13.39 -6.40
CA LEU A 59 23.89 -14.81 -6.10
C LEU A 59 24.54 -15.03 -4.73
N VAL A 60 24.26 -16.15 -4.09
CA VAL A 60 24.95 -16.56 -2.86
C VAL A 60 26.36 -17.03 -3.23
N THR A 61 27.37 -16.52 -2.54
CA THR A 61 28.76 -16.97 -2.68
C THR A 61 29.15 -17.96 -1.60
N GLN A 62 28.76 -17.67 -0.36
CA GLN A 62 29.14 -18.48 0.80
C GLN A 62 28.04 -18.43 1.87
N VAL A 63 27.96 -19.52 2.63
CA VAL A 63 27.09 -19.65 3.79
C VAL A 63 27.91 -20.18 4.97
N ASP A 64 27.77 -19.54 6.12
CA ASP A 64 28.42 -19.95 7.37
C ASP A 64 27.38 -20.05 8.48
N LEU A 65 27.61 -20.97 9.42
CA LEU A 65 26.86 -20.99 10.68
C LEU A 65 27.46 -19.93 11.61
N HIS A 66 26.62 -19.09 12.21
CA HIS A 66 27.09 -18.08 13.15
C HIS A 66 27.68 -18.76 14.41
N PRO A 67 28.88 -18.39 14.87
CA PRO A 67 29.64 -19.17 15.86
C PRO A 67 29.05 -19.18 17.27
N SER A 68 28.24 -18.18 17.61
CA SER A 68 27.71 -17.98 18.97
C SER A 68 26.19 -17.80 19.04
N GLN A 69 25.49 -17.81 17.91
CA GLN A 69 24.06 -17.55 17.85
C GLN A 69 23.39 -18.49 16.84
N PRO A 70 22.11 -18.87 17.04
CA PRO A 70 21.38 -19.75 16.14
C PRO A 70 20.97 -19.02 14.85
N MET A 71 21.95 -18.65 14.04
CA MET A 71 21.78 -17.84 12.83
C MET A 71 22.62 -18.33 11.66
N LEU A 72 22.07 -18.19 10.47
CA LEU A 72 22.72 -18.49 9.20
C LEU A 72 23.28 -17.18 8.62
N LYS A 73 24.59 -17.11 8.47
CA LYS A 73 25.28 -16.01 7.80
C LYS A 73 25.36 -16.33 6.31
N VAL A 74 24.88 -15.42 5.47
CA VAL A 74 24.88 -15.55 4.01
C VAL A 74 25.68 -14.40 3.42
N GLU A 75 26.67 -14.73 2.59
CA GLU A 75 27.46 -13.77 1.84
C GLU A 75 26.98 -13.72 0.38
N TRP A 76 26.87 -12.50 -0.13
CA TRP A 76 26.32 -12.25 -1.46
C TRP A 76 27.42 -11.87 -2.45
N LYS A 77 27.23 -12.25 -3.71
CA LYS A 77 28.18 -12.01 -4.81
C LYS A 77 28.48 -10.54 -5.05
N GLU A 78 27.49 -9.68 -4.86
CA GLU A 78 27.63 -8.22 -5.02
C GLU A 78 28.23 -7.53 -3.79
N GLY A 79 28.59 -8.32 -2.78
CA GLY A 79 29.09 -7.85 -1.50
C GLY A 79 27.98 -7.73 -0.46
N GLY A 80 28.41 -7.63 0.79
CA GLY A 80 27.52 -7.60 1.94
C GLY A 80 27.22 -9.00 2.50
N THR A 81 26.68 -8.97 3.71
CA THR A 81 26.35 -10.17 4.48
C THR A 81 25.01 -9.96 5.15
N THR A 82 24.19 -11.00 5.13
CA THR A 82 22.94 -11.04 5.87
C THR A 82 22.96 -12.19 6.87
N ILE A 83 22.34 -11.97 8.02
CA ILE A 83 22.25 -12.97 9.08
C ILE A 83 20.76 -13.29 9.31
N TYR A 84 20.39 -14.55 9.13
CA TYR A 84 19.01 -15.04 9.27
C TYR A 84 18.86 -15.95 10.49
N PRO A 85 17.92 -15.70 11.41
CA PRO A 85 17.66 -16.62 12.53
C PRO A 85 17.18 -18.00 12.04
N TYR A 86 17.70 -19.07 12.62
CA TYR A 86 17.31 -20.45 12.26
C TYR A 86 15.81 -20.70 12.43
N LEU A 87 15.27 -20.25 13.57
CA LEU A 87 13.85 -20.39 13.86
C LEU A 87 12.98 -19.68 12.82
N TRP A 88 13.39 -18.48 12.40
CA TRP A 88 12.68 -17.72 11.36
C TRP A 88 12.73 -18.44 10.01
N LEU A 89 13.90 -18.95 9.61
CA LEU A 89 14.04 -19.73 8.38
C LEU A 89 13.09 -20.93 8.39
N ARG A 90 13.14 -21.76 9.45
CA ARG A 90 12.29 -22.96 9.58
C ARG A 90 10.80 -22.65 9.59
N ASP A 91 10.41 -21.56 10.26
CA ASP A 91 9.02 -21.08 10.32
C ASP A 91 8.49 -20.63 8.96
N ASN A 92 9.37 -20.08 8.11
CA ASN A 92 9.04 -19.54 6.79
C ASN A 92 9.38 -20.51 5.65
N CYS A 93 9.46 -21.81 5.94
CA CYS A 93 9.62 -22.85 4.92
C CYS A 93 8.47 -22.81 3.91
N GLN A 94 8.79 -22.66 2.63
CA GLN A 94 7.83 -22.54 1.52
C GLN A 94 7.48 -23.89 0.85
N CYS A 95 7.84 -25.03 1.46
CA CYS A 95 7.50 -26.33 0.90
C CYS A 95 6.00 -26.64 1.09
N SER A 96 5.45 -27.56 0.30
CA SER A 96 4.03 -27.93 0.34
C SER A 96 3.54 -28.49 1.69
N GLN A 97 4.44 -28.92 2.57
CA GLN A 97 4.10 -29.35 3.94
C GLN A 97 4.00 -28.17 4.92
N CYS A 98 4.69 -27.06 4.65
CA CYS A 98 4.80 -25.92 5.56
C CYS A 98 4.03 -24.69 5.06
N TYR A 99 3.69 -24.63 3.78
CA TYR A 99 3.03 -23.51 3.13
C TYR A 99 2.04 -23.99 2.06
N HIS A 100 0.84 -23.41 2.05
CA HIS A 100 -0.18 -23.71 1.07
C HIS A 100 -0.02 -22.77 -0.14
N PRO A 101 0.36 -23.27 -1.34
CA PRO A 101 0.76 -22.41 -2.46
C PRO A 101 -0.38 -21.57 -3.03
N THR A 102 -1.64 -22.02 -2.92
CA THR A 102 -2.80 -21.29 -3.46
C THR A 102 -3.31 -20.20 -2.51
N THR A 103 -3.45 -20.49 -1.21
CA THR A 103 -3.97 -19.53 -0.22
C THR A 103 -2.88 -18.63 0.35
N LEU A 104 -1.63 -18.82 -0.10
CA LEU A 104 -0.46 -18.09 0.38
C LEU A 104 -0.30 -18.10 1.91
N SER A 105 -0.70 -19.22 2.53
CA SER A 105 -0.82 -19.33 3.99
C SER A 105 0.16 -20.36 4.56
N ARG A 106 0.72 -20.06 5.73
CA ARG A 106 1.54 -20.99 6.50
C ARG A 106 0.70 -22.13 7.06
N LEU A 107 1.14 -23.37 6.84
CA LEU A 107 0.56 -24.61 7.37
C LEU A 107 1.29 -25.11 8.63
N LEU A 108 2.56 -24.72 8.80
CA LEU A 108 3.36 -25.10 9.97
C LEU A 108 2.76 -24.48 11.23
N SER A 109 2.39 -25.31 12.21
CA SER A 109 1.97 -24.84 13.53
C SER A 109 3.18 -24.43 14.36
N VAL A 110 3.04 -23.34 15.12
CA VAL A 110 4.06 -22.90 16.10
C VAL A 110 4.39 -24.01 17.10
N SER A 111 3.42 -24.83 17.48
CA SER A 111 3.63 -25.98 18.39
C SER A 111 4.61 -27.04 17.85
N LYS A 112 4.81 -27.09 16.52
CA LYS A 112 5.72 -28.03 15.86
C LYS A 112 7.11 -27.42 15.62
N LEU A 113 7.30 -26.14 15.92
CA LEU A 113 8.59 -25.47 15.83
C LEU A 113 9.37 -25.68 17.11
N GLN A 114 10.54 -26.32 17.00
CA GLN A 114 11.47 -26.47 18.12
C GLN A 114 12.31 -25.18 18.25
N PRO A 115 12.31 -24.48 19.40
CA PRO A 115 13.06 -23.23 19.57
C PRO A 115 14.57 -23.38 19.40
N ASN A 116 15.10 -24.56 19.69
CA ASN A 116 16.51 -24.93 19.57
C ASN A 116 16.83 -25.65 18.24
N MET A 117 15.99 -25.50 17.22
CA MET A 117 16.23 -26.06 15.89
C MET A 117 17.54 -25.52 15.30
N THR A 118 18.36 -26.43 14.78
CA THR A 118 19.63 -26.09 14.12
C THR A 118 19.71 -26.76 12.74
N PRO A 119 20.49 -26.19 11.80
CA PRO A 119 20.84 -26.87 10.57
C PRO A 119 21.71 -28.10 10.86
N ALA A 120 21.32 -29.26 10.37
CA ALA A 120 22.19 -30.44 10.27
C ALA A 120 23.15 -30.32 9.07
N GLN A 121 22.69 -29.70 7.98
CA GLN A 121 23.50 -29.43 6.79
C GLN A 121 22.98 -28.18 6.06
N VAL A 122 23.91 -27.40 5.52
CA VAL A 122 23.61 -26.28 4.62
C VAL A 122 24.39 -26.47 3.33
N LYS A 123 23.72 -26.30 2.19
CA LYS A 123 24.31 -26.36 0.85
C LYS A 123 23.87 -25.16 0.04
N VAL A 124 24.75 -24.69 -0.83
CA VAL A 124 24.43 -23.71 -1.87
C VAL A 124 24.36 -24.47 -3.19
N SER A 125 23.35 -24.18 -4.01
CA SER A 125 23.21 -24.76 -5.33
C SER A 125 24.35 -24.33 -6.26
N GLU A 126 24.59 -25.13 -7.30
CA GLU A 126 25.50 -24.74 -8.37
C GLU A 126 25.00 -23.44 -9.03
N GLY A 127 25.85 -22.40 -9.00
CA GLY A 127 25.49 -21.07 -9.47
C GLY A 127 24.88 -20.15 -8.42
N GLY A 128 24.65 -20.57 -7.17
CA GLY A 128 24.31 -19.67 -6.05
C GLY A 128 22.88 -19.11 -6.06
N ASN A 129 21.95 -19.74 -6.77
CA ASN A 129 20.56 -19.31 -6.88
C ASN A 129 19.64 -19.84 -5.75
N GLU A 130 20.09 -20.80 -4.96
CA GLU A 130 19.32 -21.43 -3.89
C GLU A 130 20.21 -21.85 -2.72
N ILE A 131 19.71 -21.66 -1.49
CA ILE A 131 20.27 -22.25 -0.27
C ILE A 131 19.37 -23.40 0.17
N GLN A 132 19.96 -24.57 0.38
CA GLN A 132 19.29 -25.75 0.90
C GLN A 132 19.72 -25.98 2.36
N VAL A 133 18.75 -26.01 3.26
CA VAL A 133 18.97 -26.28 4.69
C VAL A 133 18.27 -27.58 5.06
N THR A 134 19.06 -28.58 5.47
CA THR A 134 18.54 -29.78 6.13
C THR A 134 18.58 -29.54 7.63
N TRP A 135 17.42 -29.64 8.27
CA TRP A 135 17.23 -29.41 9.70
C TRP A 135 17.49 -30.68 10.52
N THR A 136 17.69 -30.54 11.84
CA THR A 136 17.88 -31.68 12.76
C THR A 136 16.67 -32.60 12.86
N ASP A 137 15.47 -32.14 12.49
CA ASP A 137 14.26 -32.97 12.34
C ASP A 137 14.22 -33.75 11.01
N GLY A 138 15.27 -33.64 10.18
CA GLY A 138 15.37 -34.24 8.86
C GLY A 138 14.63 -33.48 7.76
N HIS A 139 13.94 -32.38 8.08
CA HIS A 139 13.22 -31.58 7.09
C HIS A 139 14.20 -30.85 6.17
N LEU A 140 13.90 -30.82 4.87
CA LEU A 140 14.67 -30.06 3.88
C LEU A 140 13.88 -28.81 3.49
N THR A 141 14.50 -27.64 3.68
CA THR A 141 13.99 -26.38 3.15
C THR A 141 14.91 -25.85 2.06
N LYS A 142 14.29 -25.31 1.01
CA LYS A 142 14.96 -24.66 -0.11
C LYS A 142 14.56 -23.19 -0.15
N TYR A 143 15.55 -22.31 -0.16
CA TYR A 143 15.34 -20.87 -0.19
C TYR A 143 15.91 -20.30 -1.48
N PRO A 144 15.07 -19.81 -2.41
CA PRO A 144 15.55 -19.02 -3.53
C PRO A 144 16.29 -17.78 -3.03
N THR A 145 17.47 -17.50 -3.61
CA THR A 145 18.31 -16.37 -3.23
C THR A 145 17.56 -15.04 -3.28
N GLN A 146 16.78 -14.82 -4.35
CA GLN A 146 15.96 -13.62 -4.53
C GLN A 146 14.90 -13.47 -3.43
N TRP A 147 14.31 -14.58 -2.98
CA TRP A 147 13.32 -14.54 -1.90
C TRP A 147 13.97 -14.11 -0.59
N LEU A 148 15.14 -14.66 -0.22
CA LEU A 148 15.87 -14.28 0.99
C LEU A 148 16.25 -12.80 1.02
N GLN A 149 16.63 -12.23 -0.12
CA GLN A 149 17.01 -10.82 -0.22
C GLN A 149 15.86 -9.84 0.00
N GLN A 150 14.62 -10.28 -0.18
CA GLN A 150 13.43 -9.45 0.07
C GLN A 150 13.04 -9.44 1.55
N GLN A 151 13.73 -10.21 2.39
CA GLN A 151 13.38 -10.40 3.79
C GLN A 151 13.98 -9.30 4.66
N PRO A 152 13.34 -8.98 5.80
CA PRO A 152 13.66 -7.80 6.61
C PRO A 152 15.04 -7.83 7.29
N PHE A 153 15.78 -8.93 7.12
CA PHE A 153 17.13 -9.11 7.67
C PHE A 153 18.22 -8.66 6.70
N ASN A 154 17.93 -8.43 5.41
CA ASN A 154 18.90 -8.11 4.36
C ASN A 154 19.61 -6.75 4.50
N THR A 155 19.62 -6.13 5.68
CA THR A 155 20.20 -4.79 5.86
C THR A 155 20.91 -4.68 7.19
N ASN A 156 22.23 -4.49 7.16
CA ASN A 156 22.99 -3.96 8.30
C ASN A 156 22.71 -2.46 8.53
N ASN A 157 21.86 -1.84 7.71
CA ASN A 157 21.55 -0.42 7.76
C ASN A 157 20.08 -0.19 8.14
N LYS A 158 19.85 0.32 9.36
CA LYS A 158 18.51 0.72 9.83
C LYS A 158 17.78 1.67 8.86
N GLN A 159 18.52 2.49 8.11
CA GLN A 159 17.93 3.38 7.09
C GLN A 159 17.35 2.60 5.91
N GLN A 160 17.95 1.48 5.51
CA GLN A 160 17.41 0.64 4.44
C GLN A 160 16.19 -0.17 4.91
N GLN A 161 16.15 -0.60 6.18
CA GLN A 161 14.96 -1.20 6.76
C GLN A 161 13.81 -0.19 6.85
N GLN A 162 14.12 1.06 7.20
CA GLN A 162 13.14 2.16 7.17
C GLN A 162 12.69 2.45 5.73
N GLN A 163 13.58 2.39 4.73
CA GLN A 163 13.24 2.50 3.30
C GLN A 163 12.40 1.31 2.80
N GLN A 164 12.64 0.10 3.31
CA GLN A 164 11.77 -1.05 3.03
C GLN A 164 10.38 -0.83 3.62
N LEU A 165 10.24 -0.26 4.81
CA LEU A 165 8.89 0.09 5.29
C LEU A 165 8.30 1.28 4.53
N GLN A 166 9.14 2.19 4.00
CA GLN A 166 8.71 3.30 3.13
C GLN A 166 8.25 2.84 1.75
N HIS A 167 8.69 1.70 1.19
CA HIS A 167 8.14 1.24 -0.09
C HIS A 167 6.64 0.89 0.01
N LEU A 168 6.13 0.68 1.24
CA LEU A 168 4.70 0.48 1.52
C LEU A 168 3.96 1.80 1.77
N GLN A 169 4.66 2.93 1.85
CA GLN A 169 4.08 4.25 2.12
C GLN A 169 4.51 5.23 1.04
N LEU A 170 3.56 5.62 0.17
CA LEU A 170 3.83 6.65 -0.82
C LEU A 170 4.17 7.98 -0.14
N PRO A 171 5.11 8.78 -0.68
CA PRO A 171 5.51 10.04 -0.08
C PRO A 171 4.32 10.99 -0.04
N ARG A 172 3.97 11.46 1.15
CA ARG A 172 2.84 12.39 1.35
C ARG A 172 3.28 13.83 1.12
N GLU A 173 2.47 14.56 0.37
CA GLU A 173 2.70 15.96 0.03
C GLU A 173 1.85 16.84 0.93
N HIS A 174 2.51 17.75 1.67
CA HIS A 174 1.80 18.78 2.42
C HIS A 174 1.44 19.95 1.51
N TRP A 175 0.26 20.52 1.72
CA TRP A 175 -0.26 21.61 0.91
C TRP A 175 -1.11 22.56 1.74
N GLY A 176 -1.25 23.78 1.22
CA GLY A 176 -2.17 24.82 1.65
C GLY A 176 -2.97 25.36 0.48
N LYS A 177 -3.25 26.67 0.48
CA LYS A 177 -4.11 27.32 -0.53
C LYS A 177 -3.59 27.21 -1.96
N GLU A 178 -2.30 26.94 -2.15
CA GLU A 178 -1.69 26.72 -3.46
C GLU A 178 -2.26 25.51 -4.19
N LEU A 179 -2.80 24.50 -3.48
CA LEU A 179 -3.45 23.36 -4.10
C LEU A 179 -4.66 23.78 -4.94
N LEU A 180 -5.35 24.87 -4.58
CA LEU A 180 -6.49 25.39 -5.35
C LEU A 180 -6.12 25.83 -6.77
N LYS A 181 -4.84 26.10 -7.04
CA LYS A 181 -4.36 26.44 -8.39
C LYS A 181 -4.16 25.20 -9.26
N ALA A 182 -3.98 24.04 -8.65
CA ALA A 182 -3.63 22.79 -9.32
C ALA A 182 -4.30 21.60 -8.60
N LEU A 183 -5.62 21.68 -8.44
CA LEU A 183 -6.39 20.63 -7.78
C LEU A 183 -6.29 19.35 -8.62
N PRO A 184 -5.98 18.18 -8.03
CA PRO A 184 -6.02 16.91 -8.74
C PRO A 184 -7.44 16.61 -9.24
N VAL A 185 -7.58 16.19 -10.50
CA VAL A 185 -8.88 15.98 -11.16
C VAL A 185 -8.86 14.71 -12.00
N THR A 186 -9.94 13.91 -11.92
CA THR A 186 -10.28 12.82 -12.86
C THR A 186 -11.70 12.96 -13.37
N SER A 187 -12.08 12.18 -14.37
CA SER A 187 -13.45 12.03 -14.84
C SER A 187 -14.10 10.73 -14.31
N PHE A 188 -15.38 10.79 -13.98
CA PHE A 188 -16.17 9.63 -13.59
C PHE A 188 -16.26 8.57 -14.70
N PRO A 189 -16.49 8.92 -15.99
CA PRO A 189 -16.52 7.93 -17.07
C PRO A 189 -15.22 7.15 -17.24
N GLU A 190 -14.05 7.72 -16.91
CA GLU A 190 -12.79 6.98 -16.91
C GLU A 190 -12.69 6.05 -15.71
N LEU A 191 -13.08 6.51 -14.52
CA LEU A 191 -13.00 5.72 -13.29
C LEU A 191 -13.89 4.48 -13.28
N VAL A 192 -15.02 4.51 -14.00
CA VAL A 192 -15.99 3.39 -14.01
C VAL A 192 -15.74 2.38 -15.13
N ARG A 193 -14.77 2.60 -16.03
CA ARG A 193 -14.35 1.65 -17.07
C ARG A 193 -13.54 0.49 -16.53
N GLU A 194 -13.95 -0.75 -16.76
CA GLU A 194 -13.22 -1.93 -16.27
C GLU A 194 -12.04 -2.33 -17.18
N GLU A 195 -11.88 -1.65 -18.32
CA GLU A 195 -10.74 -1.82 -19.20
C GLU A 195 -9.45 -1.19 -18.63
N GLU A 196 -8.32 -1.47 -19.29
CA GLU A 196 -6.97 -1.04 -18.86
C GLU A 196 -6.87 0.47 -18.60
N GLU A 197 -7.54 1.29 -19.43
CA GLU A 197 -7.58 2.74 -19.24
C GLU A 197 -8.23 3.15 -17.91
N GLY A 198 -9.26 2.43 -17.47
CA GLY A 198 -9.94 2.71 -16.21
C GLY A 198 -9.16 2.21 -15.00
N GLU A 199 -8.40 1.12 -15.14
CA GLU A 199 -7.42 0.71 -14.10
C GLU A 199 -6.33 1.76 -13.90
N GLY A 200 -5.86 2.40 -14.98
CA GLY A 200 -4.95 3.53 -14.90
C GLY A 200 -5.56 4.74 -14.16
N ALA A 201 -6.82 5.07 -14.43
CA ALA A 201 -7.53 6.15 -13.75
C ALA A 201 -7.79 5.84 -12.27
N LEU A 202 -8.13 4.59 -11.95
CA LEU A 202 -8.32 4.11 -10.58
C LEU A 202 -7.01 4.13 -9.79
N LEU A 203 -5.91 3.65 -10.37
CA LEU A 203 -4.59 3.75 -9.77
C LEU A 203 -4.19 5.20 -9.52
N HIS A 204 -4.47 6.11 -10.48
CA HIS A 204 -4.23 7.53 -10.29
C HIS A 204 -5.02 8.09 -9.11
N LEU A 205 -6.33 7.77 -9.01
CA LEU A 205 -7.16 8.16 -7.87
C LEU A 205 -6.59 7.67 -6.54
N LEU A 206 -6.28 6.38 -6.42
CA LEU A 206 -5.80 5.77 -5.17
C LEU A 206 -4.44 6.32 -4.75
N THR A 207 -3.51 6.47 -5.71
CA THR A 207 -2.20 7.04 -5.42
C THR A 207 -2.29 8.51 -5.03
N THR A 208 -3.13 9.31 -5.70
CA THR A 208 -3.40 10.70 -5.35
C THR A 208 -4.06 10.83 -3.98
N LEU A 209 -5.00 9.95 -3.63
CA LEU A 209 -5.58 9.93 -2.29
C LEU A 209 -4.53 9.60 -1.22
N GLU A 210 -3.63 8.64 -1.45
CA GLU A 210 -2.58 8.32 -0.47
C GLU A 210 -1.51 9.42 -0.34
N THR A 211 -1.15 10.10 -1.44
CA THR A 211 -0.08 11.12 -1.41
C THR A 211 -0.57 12.52 -1.10
N ILE A 212 -1.70 12.95 -1.66
CA ILE A 212 -2.24 14.32 -1.52
C ILE A 212 -3.41 14.33 -0.53
N GLY A 213 -4.19 13.25 -0.42
CA GLY A 213 -5.32 13.17 0.49
C GLY A 213 -6.63 13.71 -0.06
N LEU A 214 -6.66 14.25 -1.29
CA LEU A 214 -7.90 14.68 -1.96
C LEU A 214 -7.82 14.66 -3.49
N MET A 215 -8.96 14.45 -4.14
CA MET A 215 -9.11 14.53 -5.60
C MET A 215 -10.54 14.92 -5.99
N LEU A 216 -10.68 15.69 -7.07
CA LEU A 216 -11.98 16.07 -7.65
C LEU A 216 -12.38 15.12 -8.78
N VAL A 217 -13.53 14.48 -8.66
CA VAL A 217 -14.12 13.66 -9.73
C VAL A 217 -15.15 14.47 -10.50
N LYS A 218 -14.95 14.63 -11.80
CA LYS A 218 -15.85 15.35 -12.72
C LYS A 218 -16.81 14.43 -13.44
N GLU A 219 -17.83 15.03 -14.04
CA GLU A 219 -18.75 14.33 -14.97
C GLU A 219 -19.51 13.16 -14.33
N VAL A 220 -19.71 13.21 -13.01
CA VAL A 220 -20.58 12.29 -12.29
C VAL A 220 -22.03 12.54 -12.73
N PRO A 221 -22.77 11.50 -13.18
CA PRO A 221 -24.19 11.61 -13.50
C PRO A 221 -25.00 12.16 -12.32
N LYS A 222 -26.06 12.92 -12.61
CA LYS A 222 -26.93 13.54 -11.59
C LYS A 222 -28.04 12.58 -11.16
N GLU A 223 -27.63 11.39 -10.74
CA GLU A 223 -28.51 10.28 -10.40
C GLU A 223 -28.06 9.69 -9.06
N GLU A 224 -28.98 9.09 -8.32
CA GLU A 224 -28.59 8.33 -7.12
C GLU A 224 -27.77 7.10 -7.52
N GLY A 225 -26.97 6.57 -6.59
CA GLY A 225 -26.20 5.35 -6.84
C GLY A 225 -24.78 5.55 -7.39
N GLN A 226 -24.41 6.76 -7.86
CA GLN A 226 -23.11 6.96 -8.49
C GLN A 226 -21.93 6.80 -7.50
N LEU A 227 -22.15 7.13 -6.23
CA LEU A 227 -21.17 6.85 -5.18
C LEU A 227 -20.95 5.34 -5.03
N GLN A 228 -22.02 4.54 -5.01
CA GLN A 228 -21.95 3.08 -4.94
C GLN A 228 -21.22 2.49 -6.16
N VAL A 229 -21.45 3.04 -7.36
CA VAL A 229 -20.74 2.62 -8.59
C VAL A 229 -19.24 2.85 -8.45
N LEU A 230 -18.84 4.06 -8.04
CA LEU A 230 -17.44 4.38 -7.82
C LEU A 230 -16.82 3.58 -6.68
N SER A 231 -17.51 3.47 -5.54
CA SER A 231 -17.03 2.73 -4.38
C SER A 231 -16.73 1.29 -4.75
N ARG A 232 -17.59 0.61 -5.52
CA ARG A 232 -17.37 -0.78 -5.97
C ARG A 232 -16.10 -0.98 -6.81
N ARG A 233 -15.57 0.08 -7.43
CA ARG A 233 -14.25 0.03 -8.10
C ARG A 233 -13.09 -0.01 -7.12
N VAL A 234 -13.27 0.54 -5.91
CA VAL A 234 -12.26 0.59 -4.85
C VAL A 234 -12.45 -0.55 -3.85
N SER A 235 -13.64 -0.64 -3.25
CA SER A 235 -13.99 -1.58 -2.17
C SER A 235 -15.51 -1.60 -1.90
N SER A 236 -15.91 -2.13 -0.75
CA SER A 236 -17.26 -1.97 -0.21
C SER A 236 -17.40 -0.65 0.56
N LEU A 237 -18.60 -0.07 0.56
CA LEU A 237 -18.95 1.01 1.48
C LEU A 237 -18.89 0.50 2.93
N LEU A 238 -18.54 1.40 3.85
CA LEU A 238 -18.59 1.14 5.30
C LEU A 238 -19.94 1.63 5.83
N PRO A 239 -20.87 0.73 6.20
CA PRO A 239 -22.17 1.14 6.71
C PRO A 239 -22.04 1.88 8.04
N THR A 240 -22.81 2.94 8.21
CA THR A 240 -22.90 3.68 9.49
C THR A 240 -24.34 3.77 9.94
N HIS A 241 -24.59 4.37 11.11
CA HIS A 241 -25.95 4.65 11.57
C HIS A 241 -26.69 5.67 10.67
N TYR A 242 -25.99 6.36 9.76
CA TYR A 242 -26.61 7.17 8.70
C TYR A 242 -26.97 6.36 7.43
N GLY A 243 -26.68 5.06 7.40
CA GLY A 243 -26.87 4.17 6.25
C GLY A 243 -25.58 3.90 5.47
N ASP A 244 -25.73 3.23 4.32
CA ASP A 244 -24.63 2.97 3.38
C ASP A 244 -24.20 4.24 2.64
N THR A 245 -25.17 5.10 2.35
CA THR A 245 -25.01 6.45 1.81
C THR A 245 -26.05 7.36 2.44
N PHE A 246 -25.78 8.67 2.47
CA PHE A 246 -26.70 9.65 3.03
C PHE A 246 -26.79 10.90 2.15
N LEU A 247 -27.95 11.54 2.14
CA LEU A 247 -28.18 12.80 1.45
C LEU A 247 -27.92 13.98 2.40
N VAL A 248 -27.07 14.89 1.96
CA VAL A 248 -26.75 16.15 2.65
C VAL A 248 -27.65 17.25 2.09
N GLU A 249 -28.74 17.49 2.78
CA GLU A 249 -29.78 18.47 2.43
C GLU A 249 -30.43 19.00 3.71
N ASP A 250 -31.10 20.15 3.62
CA ASP A 250 -31.85 20.72 4.74
C ASP A 250 -33.05 19.83 5.07
N LYS A 251 -33.13 19.35 6.32
CA LYS A 251 -34.18 18.44 6.78
C LYS A 251 -34.94 19.06 7.95
N VAL A 252 -36.26 18.91 7.93
CA VAL A 252 -37.10 19.17 9.10
C VAL A 252 -36.66 18.21 10.22
N ASP A 253 -36.50 18.74 11.43
CA ASP A 253 -36.00 18.00 12.60
C ASP A 253 -34.63 17.32 12.37
N ALA A 254 -33.68 18.09 11.81
CA ALA A 254 -32.32 17.64 11.54
C ALA A 254 -31.64 16.98 12.75
N ASN A 255 -31.22 15.73 12.57
CA ASN A 255 -30.49 14.95 13.59
C ASN A 255 -28.95 15.12 13.50
N ASN A 256 -28.47 15.93 12.57
CA ASN A 256 -27.07 16.28 12.38
C ASN A 256 -26.99 17.72 11.81
N LEU A 257 -26.00 18.50 12.23
CA LEU A 257 -25.76 19.85 11.74
C LEU A 257 -25.57 19.92 10.22
N ALA A 258 -25.03 18.85 9.61
CA ALA A 258 -24.89 18.69 8.17
C ALA A 258 -26.23 18.68 7.40
N TYR A 259 -27.35 18.45 8.08
CA TYR A 259 -28.69 18.49 7.48
C TYR A 259 -29.43 19.80 7.79
N THR A 260 -28.67 20.88 8.00
CA THR A 260 -29.20 22.23 8.23
C THR A 260 -28.55 23.21 7.26
N THR A 261 -29.05 24.45 7.23
CA THR A 261 -28.46 25.56 6.45
C THR A 261 -27.34 26.31 7.21
N LEU A 262 -26.97 25.86 8.41
CA LEU A 262 -25.91 26.49 9.20
C LEU A 262 -24.53 26.17 8.64
N THR A 263 -23.58 27.08 8.85
CA THR A 263 -22.18 26.92 8.43
C THR A 263 -21.52 25.77 9.20
N LEU A 264 -20.77 24.94 8.47
CA LEU A 264 -19.87 23.94 9.04
C LEU A 264 -18.43 24.45 9.01
N ASP A 265 -17.79 24.52 10.18
CA ASP A 265 -16.35 24.76 10.29
C ASP A 265 -15.54 23.53 9.80
N LEU A 266 -14.22 23.68 9.67
CA LEU A 266 -13.33 22.55 9.35
C LEU A 266 -13.47 21.45 10.40
N HIS A 267 -13.78 20.23 9.95
CA HIS A 267 -13.99 19.06 10.78
C HIS A 267 -13.54 17.79 10.06
N THR A 268 -13.50 16.69 10.82
CA THR A 268 -13.42 15.33 10.29
C THR A 268 -14.75 14.63 10.57
N ASP A 269 -15.15 13.73 9.69
CA ASP A 269 -16.41 13.01 9.84
C ASP A 269 -16.37 11.96 10.94
N GLN A 270 -17.46 11.91 11.70
CA GLN A 270 -17.75 10.87 12.70
C GLN A 270 -16.62 10.60 13.71
N PRO A 271 -16.01 11.62 14.35
CA PRO A 271 -14.88 11.44 15.28
C PRO A 271 -15.27 10.70 16.58
N TYR A 272 -16.57 10.48 16.81
CA TYR A 272 -17.12 9.72 17.93
C TYR A 272 -17.13 8.20 17.67
N ILE A 273 -16.83 7.74 16.46
CA ILE A 273 -16.65 6.31 16.14
C ILE A 273 -15.19 5.92 16.37
N TYR A 274 -14.94 4.77 16.98
CA TYR A 274 -13.58 4.30 17.27
C TYR A 274 -12.75 4.06 15.99
N ASP A 275 -13.37 3.42 15.00
CA ASP A 275 -12.78 3.24 13.66
C ASP A 275 -13.47 4.20 12.68
N THR A 276 -12.98 5.43 12.64
CA THR A 276 -13.53 6.51 11.80
C THR A 276 -13.36 6.19 10.32
N PRO A 277 -14.29 6.61 9.44
CA PRO A 277 -14.14 6.46 8.00
C PRO A 277 -12.78 6.96 7.48
N GLY A 278 -12.09 6.12 6.72
CA GLY A 278 -10.78 6.45 6.16
C GLY A 278 -10.86 7.42 4.98
N VAL A 279 -11.87 7.24 4.12
CA VAL A 279 -12.20 8.06 2.96
C VAL A 279 -13.67 8.45 3.04
N SER A 280 -13.97 9.71 2.75
CA SER A 280 -15.32 10.30 2.69
C SER A 280 -15.57 10.95 1.34
#